data_AF-A0A386RD99-F1
#
_entry.id   AF-A0A386RD99-F1
#
_cell.length_a   1.000
_cell.length_b   1.000
_cell.length_c   1.000
_cell.angle_alpha   90.00
_cell.angle_beta   90.00
_cell.angle_gamma   90.00
#
_symmetry.space_group_name_H-M   'P 1'
#
loop_
_entity.id
_entity.type
_entity.pdbx_description
1 polymer ?
#
loop_
_entity_poly.entity_id
_entity_poly.type
_entity_poly.pdbx_seq_one_letter_code
_entity_poly.pdbx_strand_id
1 'polypeptide(L)' 'MDYFILNEGKELSTEELLSHVWKNDEDANSDVVWIYVSYLRQKLQSIQSTITIDGIKGGNYQLVK' A
#
# COMPACT_ATOMS: atom_id res chain seq x y z
N MET A 1 -2.31 -3.98 5.35
CA MET A 1 -3.09 -4.71 4.34
C MET A 1 -4.57 -4.35 4.46
N ASP A 2 -5.13 -4.38 5.67
CA ASP A 2 -6.55 -4.12 5.93
C ASP A 2 -7.07 -2.82 5.30
N TYR A 3 -6.28 -1.74 5.35
CA TYR A 3 -6.66 -0.46 4.75
C TYR A 3 -6.80 -0.51 3.22
N PHE A 4 -5.95 -1.29 2.52
CA PHE A 4 -6.07 -1.52 1.08
C PHE A 4 -7.29 -2.39 0.75
N ILE A 5 -7.55 -3.42 1.56
CA ILE A 5 -8.71 -4.31 1.36
C ILE A 5 -10.02 -3.55 1.58
N LEU A 6 -10.08 -2.69 2.60
CA LEU A 6 -11.25 -1.86 2.89
C LEU A 6 -11.54 -0.83 1.80
N ASN A 7 -10.52 -0.44 1.02
CA ASN A 7 -10.60 0.53 -0.06
C ASN A 7 -10.28 -0.10 -1.42
N GLU A 8 -10.67 -1.37 -1.63
CA GLU A 8 -10.47 -2.05 -2.90
C GLU A 8 -10.99 -1.20 -4.08
N GLY A 9 -10.17 -1.07 -5.13
CA GLY A 9 -10.50 -0.28 -6.31
C GLY A 9 -10.42 1.24 -6.15
N LYS A 10 -10.06 1.77 -4.98
CA LYS A 10 -9.78 3.22 -4.81
C LYS A 10 -8.30 3.52 -4.91
N GLU A 11 -7.97 4.65 -5.53
CA GLU A 11 -6.63 5.22 -5.42
C GLU A 11 -6.43 5.81 -4.02
N LEU A 12 -5.33 5.42 -3.38
CA LEU A 12 -4.89 5.90 -2.08
C LEU A 12 -3.56 6.63 -2.27
N SER A 13 -3.52 7.91 -1.90
CA SER A 13 -2.28 8.67 -1.94
C SER A 13 -1.29 8.18 -0.89
N THR A 14 0.00 8.43 -1.11
CA THR A 14 1.05 8.12 -0.11
C THR A 14 0.77 8.83 1.23
N GLU A 15 0.22 10.05 1.20
CA GLU A 15 -0.13 10.83 2.40
C GLU A 15 -1.31 10.22 3.18
N GLU A 16 -2.34 9.73 2.48
CA GLU A 16 -3.45 9.00 3.11
C GLU A 16 -2.95 7.70 3.75
N LEU A 17 -2.07 6.97 3.08
CA LEU A 17 -1.49 5.75 3.64
C LEU A 17 -0.67 6.05 4.90
N LEU A 18 0.17 7.09 4.87
CA LEU A 18 0.92 7.54 6.04
C LEU A 18 -0.01 7.93 7.19
N SER A 19 -1.02 8.76 6.94
CA SER A 19 -1.92 9.24 7.99
C SER A 19 -2.84 8.17 8.57
N HIS A 20 -3.19 7.12 7.82
CA HIS A 20 -4.05 6.04 8.31
C HIS A 20 -3.29 4.85 8.91
N VAL A 21 -2.17 4.46 8.31
CA VAL A 21 -1.41 3.26 8.71
C VAL A 21 -0.25 3.60 9.66
N TRP A 22 0.39 4.76 9.47
CA TRP A 22 1.55 5.21 10.25
C TRP A 22 1.28 6.46 11.11
N LYS A 23 0.03 6.68 11.52
CA LYS A 23 -0.42 7.88 12.26
C LYS A 23 0.40 8.29 13.50
N ASN A 24 1.12 7.35 14.13
CA ASN A 24 1.89 7.56 15.36
C ASN A 24 3.41 7.42 15.13
N ASP A 25 3.84 7.38 13.87
CA ASP A 25 5.23 7.19 13.48
C ASP A 25 5.70 8.46 12.77
N GLU A 26 6.35 9.35 13.53
CA GLU A 26 6.80 10.66 13.04
C GLU A 26 7.93 10.57 12.01
N ASP A 27 8.64 9.43 11.99
CA ASP A 27 9.72 9.15 11.04
C ASP A 27 9.20 8.46 9.76
N ALA A 28 7.92 8.05 9.74
CA ALA A 28 7.33 7.40 8.58
C ALA A 28 7.22 8.37 7.40
N ASN A 29 7.72 7.91 6.25
CA ASN A 29 7.74 8.68 5.02
C ASN A 29 7.39 7.79 3.81
N SER A 30 7.44 8.38 2.63
CA SER A 30 7.14 7.68 1.37
C SER A 30 8.02 6.46 1.10
N ASP A 31 9.24 6.40 1.64
CA ASP A 31 10.13 5.23 1.52
C ASP A 31 9.58 4.04 2.32
N VAL A 32 9.11 4.30 3.55
CA VAL A 32 8.51 3.26 4.41
C VAL A 32 7.25 2.69 3.76
N VAL A 33 6.39 3.56 3.20
CA VAL A 33 5.21 3.13 2.45
C VAL A 33 5.60 2.24 1.27
N TRP A 34 6.60 2.65 0.48
CA TRP A 34 7.06 1.88 -0.67
C TRP A 34 7.60 0.50 -0.29
N ILE A 35 8.40 0.41 0.79
CA ILE A 35 8.91 -0.86 1.31
C ILE A 35 7.75 -1.77 1.73
N TYR A 36 6.76 -1.21 2.45
CA TYR A 36 5.60 -1.96 2.90
C TYR A 36 4.74 -2.47 1.74
N VAL A 37 4.48 -1.62 0.74
CA VAL A 37 3.76 -2.03 -0.48
C VAL A 37 4.53 -3.10 -1.24
N SER A 38 5.84 -2.96 -1.38
CA SER A 38 6.70 -3.97 -2.02
C SER A 38 6.63 -5.32 -1.31
N TYR A 39 6.62 -5.30 0.02
CA TYR A 39 6.45 -6.49 0.85
C TYR A 39 5.07 -7.14 0.67
N LEU A 40 4.00 -6.34 0.64
CA LEU A 40 2.64 -6.84 0.39
C LEU A 40 2.52 -7.47 -1.01
N ARG A 41 3.10 -6.84 -2.05
CA ARG A 41 3.16 -7.40 -3.40
C ARG A 41 3.82 -8.78 -3.41
N GLN A 42 4.99 -8.92 -2.77
CA GLN A 42 5.67 -10.21 -2.67
C GLN A 42 4.84 -11.26 -1.93
N LYS A 43 4.14 -10.87 -0.86
CA LYS A 43 3.21 -11.76 -0.14
C LYS A 43 2.03 -12.21 -0.99
N LEU A 44 1.45 -11.32 -1.78
CA LEU A 44 0.34 -11.66 -2.68
C LEU A 44 0.81 -12.60 -3.79
N GLN A 45 2.00 -12.35 -4.33
CA GLN A 45 2.63 -13.23 -5.33
C GLN A 45 2.95 -14.62 -4.76
N SER A 46 3.43 -14.71 -3.51
CA SER A 46 3.78 -16.00 -2.90
C SER A 46 2.59 -16.92 -2.66
N ILE A 47 1.38 -16.37 -2.54
CA ILE A 47 0.13 -17.12 -2.42
C ILE A 47 -0.62 -17.29 -3.76
N GLN A 48 -0.01 -16.91 -4.88
CA GLN A 48 -0.64 -16.92 -6.21
C GLN A 48 -1.98 -16.16 -6.25
N SER A 49 -2.06 -15.05 -5.50
CA SER A 49 -3.23 -14.17 -5.53
C SER A 49 -3.43 -13.56 -6.91
N THR A 50 -4.67 -13.43 -7.36
CA THR A 50 -5.02 -12.64 -8.55
C THR A 50 -4.91 -11.14 -8.28
N ILE A 51 -5.06 -10.74 -7.02
CA ILE A 51 -5.01 -9.34 -6.59
C ILE A 51 -3.56 -8.87 -6.47
N THR A 52 -3.28 -7.67 -6.97
CA THR A 52 -2.01 -6.95 -6.80
C THR A 52 -2.26 -5.51 -6.34
N ILE A 53 -1.20 -4.83 -5.92
CA ILE A 53 -1.24 -3.40 -5.60
C ILE A 53 -0.51 -2.68 -6.73
N ASP A 54 -1.21 -1.86 -7.50
CA ASP A 54 -0.58 -0.99 -8.51
C ASP A 54 -0.12 0.33 -7.87
N GLY A 55 0.85 1.00 -8.50
CA GLY A 55 1.38 2.28 -8.03
C GLY A 55 2.91 2.37 -8.05
N ILE A 56 3.39 3.61 -8.07
CA ILE A 56 4.82 3.96 -8.09
C ILE A 56 5.24 4.64 -6.78
N LYS A 57 6.54 4.61 -6.49
CA LYS A 57 7.12 5.27 -5.32
C LYS A 57 6.79 6.77 -5.33
N GLY A 58 6.18 7.25 -4.25
CA GLY A 58 5.75 8.65 -4.10
C GLY A 58 4.48 9.02 -4.87
N GLY A 59 3.85 8.08 -5.57
CA GLY A 59 2.56 8.27 -6.23
C GLY A 59 1.39 7.75 -5.40
N ASN A 60 0.29 7.47 -6.10
CA ASN A 60 -0.87 6.80 -5.54
C ASN A 60 -0.72 5.28 -5.67
N TYR A 61 -1.41 4.55 -4.81
CA TYR A 61 -1.51 3.11 -4.84
C TYR A 61 -2.96 2.66 -4.91
N GLN A 62 -3.22 1.56 -5.62
CA GLN A 62 -4.57 1.01 -5.77
C GLN A 62 -4.51 -0.51 -5.67
N LEU A 63 -5.46 -1.10 -4.95
CA LEU A 63 -5.65 -2.55 -4.96
C LEU A 63 -6.46 -2.93 -6.21
N VAL A 64 -5.87 -3.74 -7.08
CA VAL A 64 -6.45 -4.16 -8.36
C VAL A 64 -6.49 -5.69 -8.46
N LYS A 65 -7.51 -6.20 -9.16
CA LYS A 65 -7.76 -7.64 -9.38
C LYS A 65 -7.22 -8.12 -10.71
#